data_AF-X0XDN1-F1
#
_entry.id   AF-X0XDN1-F1
#
_cell.length_a   1.000
_cell.length_b   1.000
_cell.length_c   1.000
_cell.angle_alpha   90.00
_cell.angle_beta   90.00
_cell.angle_gamma   90.00
#
_symmetry.space_group_name_H-M   'P 1'
#
loop_
_entity.id
_entity.type
_entity.pdbx_description
1 polymer ?
#
loop_
_entity_poly.entity_id
_entity_poly.type
_entity_poly.pdbx_seq_one_letter_code
_entity_poly.pdbx_strand_id
1 'polypeptide(L)'
;MKMKTRSFRQARVDKMDTTVDRLIEYFVLTKKVEGRSAKTVEWYTGMLGQFYKFLSSDGHSTCIRDLMLEDGRDFCFPTRSHDTLRESPP
;
A
#
# COMPACT_ATOMS: atom_id res chain seq x y z
N MET A 1 34.99 -17.69 -4.05
CA MET A 1 33.79 -17.06 -3.44
C MET A 1 32.57 -17.95 -3.70
N LYS A 2 31.93 -18.52 -2.67
CA LYS A 2 30.67 -19.24 -2.83
C LYS A 2 29.53 -18.22 -2.77
N MET A 3 28.88 -17.95 -3.90
CA MET A 3 27.64 -17.18 -3.92
C MET A 3 26.57 -18.00 -3.19
N LYS A 4 26.16 -17.54 -2.00
CA LYS A 4 25.14 -18.20 -1.18
C LYS A 4 23.80 -17.95 -1.87
N THR A 5 23.32 -18.92 -2.65
CA THR A 5 22.00 -18.87 -3.28
C THR A 5 20.95 -18.72 -2.17
N ARG A 6 20.39 -17.51 -2.04
CA ARG A 6 19.41 -17.17 -1.01
C ARG A 6 18.12 -17.91 -1.32
N SER A 7 17.64 -18.74 -0.39
CA SER A 7 16.38 -19.48 -0.56
C SER A 7 15.21 -18.53 -0.79
N PHE A 8 14.32 -18.85 -1.73
CA PHE A 8 13.12 -18.07 -2.04
C PHE A 8 12.26 -17.77 -0.81
N ARG A 9 12.21 -18.66 0.18
CA ARG A 9 11.48 -18.41 1.44
C ARG A 9 12.08 -17.24 2.21
N GLN A 10 13.40 -17.15 2.30
CA GLN A 10 14.08 -16.05 2.98
C GLN A 10 13.82 -14.73 2.26
N ALA A 11 13.89 -14.74 0.92
CA ALA A 11 13.58 -13.55 0.12
C ALA A 11 12.12 -13.08 0.24
N ARG A 12 11.17 -13.98 0.55
CA ARG A 12 9.77 -13.60 0.83
C ARG A 12 9.61 -12.97 2.21
N VAL A 13 10.25 -13.54 3.25
CA VAL A 13 10.22 -13.00 4.61
C VAL A 13 10.87 -11.60 4.64
N ASP A 14 12.02 -11.45 4.00
CA ASP A 14 12.74 -10.17 3.93
C ASP A 14 11.93 -9.10 3.17
N LYS A 15 11.09 -9.50 2.20
CA LYS A 15 10.19 -8.58 1.49
C LYS A 15 8.98 -8.15 2.30
N MET A 16 8.59 -8.91 3.33
CA MET A 16 7.44 -8.56 4.19
C MET A 16 7.81 -7.56 5.29
N ASP A 17 9.09 -7.40 5.63
CA ASP A 17 9.58 -6.32 6.51
C ASP A 17 9.73 -4.97 5.79
N THR A 18 9.26 -4.85 4.54
CA THR A 18 9.33 -3.60 3.80
C THR A 18 8.08 -2.76 4.02
N THR A 19 8.24 -1.46 3.90
CA THR A 19 7.16 -0.48 3.94
C THR A 19 6.48 -0.30 2.58
N VAL A 20 5.23 0.14 2.59
CA VAL A 20 4.40 0.35 1.40
C VAL A 20 5.03 1.38 0.46
N ASP A 21 5.60 2.48 0.96
CA ASP A 21 6.31 3.47 0.14
C ASP A 21 7.46 2.85 -0.69
N ARG A 22 8.27 1.98 -0.08
CA ARG A 22 9.35 1.27 -0.76
C ARG A 22 8.83 0.30 -1.82
N LEU A 23 7.71 -0.35 -1.58
CA LEU A 23 7.08 -1.18 -2.61
C LEU A 23 6.52 -0.36 -3.77
N ILE A 24 5.98 0.82 -3.50
CA ILE A 24 5.54 1.73 -4.56
C ILE A 24 6.73 2.11 -5.43
N GLU A 25 7.87 2.46 -4.82
CA GLU A 25 9.11 2.72 -5.56
C GLU A 25 9.54 1.53 -6.43
N TYR A 26 9.61 0.32 -5.86
CA TYR A 26 9.99 -0.88 -6.60
C TYR A 26 9.01 -1.22 -7.72
N PHE A 27 7.71 -1.07 -7.47
CA PHE A 27 6.68 -1.28 -8.47
C PHE A 27 6.82 -0.30 -9.63
N VAL A 28 6.98 0.99 -9.35
CA VAL A 28 7.19 2.04 -10.34
C VAL A 28 8.43 1.78 -11.18
N LEU A 29 9.56 1.44 -10.55
CA LEU A 29 10.79 1.08 -11.25
C LEU A 29 10.59 -0.12 -12.17
N THR A 30 9.90 -1.15 -11.69
CA THR A 30 9.56 -2.34 -12.49
C THR A 30 8.71 -1.95 -13.70
N LYS A 31 7.69 -1.10 -13.52
CA LYS A 31 6.83 -0.63 -14.63
C LYS A 31 7.57 0.21 -15.66
N LYS A 32 8.54 1.02 -15.23
CA LYS A 32 9.43 1.73 -16.15
C LYS A 32 10.29 0.76 -16.97
N VAL A 33 10.87 -0.27 -16.35
CA VAL A 33 11.68 -1.29 -17.03
C VAL A 33 10.84 -2.15 -17.99
N GLU A 34 9.58 -2.43 -17.65
CA GLU A 34 8.61 -3.11 -18.54
C GLU A 34 8.21 -2.25 -19.76
N GLY A 35 8.66 -0.99 -19.87
CA GLY A 35 8.35 -0.11 -20.98
C GLY A 35 6.94 0.52 -20.91
N ARG A 36 6.34 0.62 -19.72
CA ARG A 36 5.06 1.34 -19.56
C ARG A 36 5.25 2.83 -19.84
N SER A 37 4.22 3.45 -20.40
CA SER A 37 4.24 4.88 -20.69
C SER A 37 4.42 5.72 -19.42
N ALA A 38 5.07 6.89 -19.53
CA ALA A 38 5.24 7.81 -18.41
C ALA A 38 3.91 8.17 -17.74
N LYS A 39 2.87 8.43 -18.52
CA LYS A 39 1.51 8.71 -18.03
C LYS A 39 0.93 7.56 -17.22
N THR A 40 1.15 6.32 -17.66
CA THR A 40 0.70 5.12 -16.91
C THR A 40 1.45 4.98 -15.59
N VAL A 41 2.75 5.23 -15.60
CA VAL A 41 3.59 5.18 -14.38
C VAL A 41 3.20 6.27 -13.38
N GLU A 42 2.93 7.49 -13.86
CA GLU A 42 2.41 8.59 -13.03
C GLU A 42 1.05 8.24 -12.41
N TRP A 43 0.15 7.66 -13.21
CA TRP A 43 -1.14 7.20 -12.71
C TRP A 43 -1.00 6.17 -11.58
N TYR A 44 -0.13 5.15 -11.75
CA TYR A 44 0.18 4.19 -10.70
C TYR A 44 0.75 4.85 -9.45
N THR A 45 1.69 5.77 -9.63
CA THR A 45 2.34 6.50 -8.52
C THR A 45 1.32 7.31 -7.72
N GLY A 46 0.41 7.99 -8.42
CA GLY A 46 -0.66 8.79 -7.80
C GLY A 46 -1.65 7.92 -7.03
N MET A 47 -2.15 6.85 -7.65
CA MET A 47 -3.13 5.95 -7.03
C MET A 47 -2.56 5.24 -5.80
N LEU A 48 -1.37 4.65 -5.92
CA LEU A 48 -0.72 3.98 -4.78
C LEU A 48 -0.27 4.97 -3.71
N GLY A 49 0.12 6.18 -4.09
CA GLY A 49 0.46 7.25 -3.16
C GLY A 49 -0.74 7.71 -2.32
N GLN A 50 -1.96 7.67 -2.85
CA GLN A 50 -3.17 7.93 -2.07
C GLN A 50 -3.40 6.85 -1.00
N PHE A 51 -3.17 5.58 -1.34
CA PHE A 51 -3.26 4.48 -0.38
C PHE A 51 -2.23 4.63 0.75
N TYR A 52 -0.97 4.91 0.41
CA TYR A 52 0.06 5.16 1.43
C TYR A 52 -0.29 6.34 2.35
N LYS A 53 -0.83 7.43 1.78
CA LYS A 53 -1.30 8.58 2.56
C LYS A 53 -2.43 8.20 3.51
N PHE A 54 -3.43 7.45 3.04
CA PHE A 54 -4.51 6.93 3.86
C PHE A 54 -3.98 6.15 5.07
N LEU A 55 -3.08 5.20 4.84
CA LEU A 55 -2.48 4.41 5.91
C LEU A 55 -1.75 5.29 6.93
N SER A 56 -0.94 6.24 6.43
CA SER A 56 -0.12 7.11 7.28
C SER A 56 -0.94 8.13 8.06
N SER A 57 -2.10 8.57 7.54
CA SER A 57 -2.94 9.59 8.18
C SER A 57 -3.92 9.01 9.20
N ASP A 58 -4.38 7.79 8.99
CA ASP A 58 -5.44 7.16 9.79
C ASP A 58 -4.88 6.21 10.85
N GLY A 59 -3.55 6.21 11.04
CA GLY A 59 -2.85 5.47 12.09
C GLY A 59 -2.60 3.99 11.78
N HIS A 60 -2.88 3.54 10.55
CA HIS A 60 -2.61 2.17 10.10
C HIS A 60 -1.10 1.93 9.93
N SER A 61 -0.68 0.67 10.03
CA SER A 61 0.72 0.32 9.77
C SER A 61 1.05 0.53 8.29
N THR A 62 2.22 1.11 8.03
CA THR A 62 2.77 1.22 6.67
C THR A 62 3.67 0.03 6.32
N CYS A 63 3.84 -0.93 7.22
CA CYS A 63 4.60 -2.15 7.01
C CYS A 63 3.74 -3.24 6.37
N ILE A 64 4.25 -3.91 5.34
CA ILE A 64 3.51 -4.93 4.59
C ILE A 64 3.12 -6.13 5.43
N ARG A 65 3.94 -6.50 6.41
CA ARG A 65 3.64 -7.61 7.32
C ARG A 65 2.37 -7.36 8.14
N ASP A 66 2.12 -6.10 8.48
CA ASP A 66 1.06 -5.71 9.41
C ASP A 66 -0.23 -5.33 8.67
N LEU A 67 -0.14 -5.16 7.34
CA LEU A 67 -1.31 -4.86 6.51
C LEU A 67 -2.26 -6.05 6.46
N MET A 68 -3.52 -5.75 6.75
CA MET A 68 -4.63 -6.67 6.73
C MET A 68 -5.56 -6.37 5.56
N LEU A 69 -6.49 -7.30 5.30
CA LEU A 69 -7.46 -7.12 4.21
C LEU A 69 -8.41 -5.95 4.48
N GLU A 70 -8.68 -5.72 5.76
CA GLU A 70 -9.52 -4.67 6.35
C GLU A 70 -9.00 -3.29 5.94
N ASP A 71 -7.69 -3.03 6.06
CA ASP A 71 -7.07 -1.76 5.64
C ASP A 71 -7.35 -1.43 4.16
N GLY A 72 -7.36 -2.47 3.32
CA GLY A 72 -7.69 -2.35 1.90
C GLY A 72 -9.18 -2.10 1.65
N ARG A 73 -10.05 -2.65 2.50
CA ARG A 73 -11.51 -2.42 2.41
C ARG A 73 -11.85 -1.01 2.86
N ASP A 74 -11.25 -0.55 3.95
CA ASP A 74 -11.47 0.80 4.50
C ASP A 74 -11.03 1.87 3.50
N PHE A 75 -9.93 1.62 2.77
CA PHE A 75 -9.51 2.47 1.67
C PHE A 75 -10.49 2.46 0.48
N CYS A 76 -10.97 1.29 0.05
CA CYS A 76 -11.85 1.17 -1.13
C CYS A 76 -13.29 1.62 -0.87
N PHE A 77 -13.77 1.40 0.35
CA PHE A 77 -15.14 1.64 0.78
C PHE A 77 -15.11 2.39 2.11
N PRO A 78 -14.72 3.68 2.11
CA PRO A 78 -14.77 4.47 3.33
C PRO A 78 -16.23 4.51 3.79
N THR A 79 -16.57 3.72 4.81
CA THR A 79 -17.91 3.74 5.40
C THR A 79 -18.11 5.13 5.94
N ARG A 80 -19.11 5.85 5.41
CA ARG A 80 -19.45 7.20 5.87
C ARG A 80 -20.08 7.10 7.27
N SER A 81 -19.26 6.86 8.28
CA SER A 81 -19.67 6.88 9.69
C SER A 81 -19.62 8.32 10.18
N HIS A 82 -20.56 9.13 9.71
CA HIS A 82 -21.02 10.31 10.43
C HIS A 82 -22.54 10.46 10.25
N ASP A 83 -23.26 9.36 10.43
CA ASP A 83 -24.68 9.42 10.76
C ASP A 83 -24.81 9.42 12.30
N THR A 84 -24.32 10.51 12.91
CA THR A 84 -24.57 10.79 14.32
C THR A 84 -25.72 11.79 14.42
N LEU A 85 -26.92 11.24 14.59
CA LEU A 85 -27.98 11.74 15.46
C LEU A 85 -28.16 13.26 15.49
N ARG A 86 -29.06 13.77 14.62
CA ARG A 86 -29.81 14.99 14.92
C ARG A 86 -31.30 14.83 14.59
N GLU A 87 -31.87 13.75 15.09
CA GLU A 87 -33.29 13.71 15.42
C GLU A 87 -33.38 13.98 16.94
N SER A 88 -33.90 15.13 17.32
CA SER A 88 -34.38 15.39 18.68
C SER A 88 -35.58 16.31 18.60
N PRO A 89 -36.80 15.78 18.61
CA PRO A 89 -37.96 16.47 19.15
C PRO A 89 -38.11 16.08 20.63
N PRO A 90 -38.39 17.06 21.49
CA PRO A 90 -39.73 17.12 22.05
C PRO A 90 -40.49 18.40 21.72
#